data_AF-A0A940BCH5-F1
#
_entry.id   AF-A0A940BCH5-F1
#
_cell.length_a   1.000
_cell.length_b   1.000
_cell.length_c   1.000
_cell.angle_alpha   90.00
_cell.angle_beta   90.00
_cell.angle_gamma   90.00
#
_symmetry.space_group_name_H-M   'P 1'
#
loop_
_entity.id
_entity.type
_entity.pdbx_description
1 polymer ?
#
loop_
_entity_poly.entity_id
_entity_poly.type
_entity_poly.pdbx_seq_one_letter_code
_entity_poly.pdbx_strand_id
1 'polypeptide(L)'
;FLKLKDAVTDVGLDIELALSAEYRMDEYFDKEYAADHLIPMPGNHVLLENSFQQELMNLDELLFDMQVKGYKTILAHPERYTYYSRRRKRYEQLHNAGAKFQVNILSFTGYFGEEARDSALWFVRNGMIDYLGSDMHNVKHAHIIMDYLNSKEWRKLSKEIEPTVKNDLILG
;
A
#
# COMPACT_ATOMS: atom_id res chain seq x y z
N PHE A 1 8.22 11.03 15.76
CA PHE A 1 9.28 10.47 14.91
C PHE A 1 10.64 10.38 15.62
N LEU A 2 11.27 11.50 16.00
CA LEU A 2 12.62 11.48 16.60
C LEU A 2 12.76 10.52 17.80
N LYS A 3 11.82 10.58 18.77
CA LYS A 3 11.81 9.65 19.91
C LYS A 3 11.79 8.16 19.52
N LEU A 4 11.10 7.80 18.43
CA LEU A 4 11.06 6.42 17.92
C LEU A 4 12.39 6.06 17.25
N LYS A 5 12.96 6.97 16.47
CA LYS A 5 14.26 6.80 15.83
C LYS A 5 15.38 6.60 16.85
N ASP A 6 15.38 7.40 17.92
CA ASP A 6 16.33 7.27 19.01
C ASP A 6 16.17 5.90 19.70
N ALA A 7 14.93 5.51 20.04
CA ALA A 7 14.67 4.21 20.67
C ALA A 7 15.10 3.00 19.81
N VAL A 8 14.90 3.04 18.49
CA VAL A 8 15.36 1.98 17.56
C VAL A 8 16.88 1.93 17.50
N THR A 9 17.54 3.10 17.48
CA THR A 9 19.01 3.21 17.48
C THR A 9 19.61 2.72 18.80
N ASP A 10 19.03 3.10 19.94
CA ASP A 10 19.50 2.74 21.29
C ASP A 10 19.44 1.23 21.54
N VAL A 11 18.45 0.56 20.96
CA VAL A 11 18.31 -0.91 21.02
C VAL A 11 19.24 -1.61 19.99
N GLY A 12 19.84 -0.87 19.07
CA GLY A 12 20.75 -1.40 18.06
C GLY A 12 20.06 -2.21 16.96
N LEU A 13 18.80 -1.88 16.62
CA LEU A 13 18.08 -2.52 15.54
C LEU A 13 18.54 -1.96 14.19
N ASP A 14 18.91 -2.85 13.27
CA ASP A 14 19.26 -2.51 11.88
C ASP A 14 17.98 -2.30 11.04
N ILE A 15 17.29 -1.20 11.31
CA ILE A 15 16.04 -0.82 10.65
C ILE A 15 16.11 0.65 10.26
N GLU A 16 15.89 0.95 8.99
CA GLU A 16 15.73 2.31 8.51
C GLU A 16 14.30 2.81 8.74
N LEU A 17 14.17 4.06 9.20
CA LEU A 17 12.89 4.69 9.47
C LEU A 17 12.73 5.97 8.64
N ALA A 18 11.59 6.08 7.96
CA ALA A 18 11.12 7.32 7.35
C ALA A 18 9.85 7.83 8.03
N LEU A 19 9.61 9.13 7.90
CA LEU A 19 8.37 9.77 8.33
C LEU A 19 7.50 10.07 7.12
N SER A 20 6.30 9.54 7.12
CA SER A 20 5.26 9.84 6.14
C SER A 20 3.88 9.65 6.77
N ALA A 21 2.83 9.90 6.00
CA ALA A 21 1.46 9.59 6.38
C ALA A 21 0.76 8.73 5.32
N GLU A 22 -0.19 7.92 5.78
CA GLU A 22 -1.24 7.34 4.95
C GLU A 22 -2.42 8.32 4.94
N TYR A 23 -2.84 8.73 3.75
CA TYR A 23 -3.91 9.70 3.59
C TYR A 23 -5.18 9.02 3.11
N ARG A 24 -6.18 8.95 3.99
CA ARG A 24 -7.54 8.65 3.56
C ARG A 24 -8.04 9.79 2.68
N MET A 25 -8.53 9.47 1.49
CA MET A 25 -9.05 10.46 0.54
C MET A 25 -10.44 10.95 0.96
N ASP A 26 -10.44 11.92 1.87
CA ASP A 26 -11.61 12.60 2.41
C ASP A 26 -11.39 14.13 2.46
N GLU A 27 -12.34 14.86 3.07
CA GLU A 27 -12.28 16.32 3.16
C GLU A 27 -11.04 16.84 3.91
N TYR A 28 -10.46 16.03 4.81
CA TYR A 28 -9.22 16.40 5.49
C TYR A 28 -8.04 16.31 4.52
N PHE A 29 -7.93 15.22 3.76
CA PHE A 29 -6.93 15.11 2.71
C PHE A 29 -7.03 16.24 1.69
N ASP A 30 -8.24 16.61 1.23
CA ASP A 30 -8.42 17.70 0.27
C ASP A 30 -7.85 19.03 0.80
N LYS A 31 -8.05 19.33 2.09
CA LYS A 31 -7.51 20.53 2.75
C LYS A 31 -6.00 20.51 2.81
N GLU A 32 -5.41 19.40 3.25
CA GLU A 32 -3.95 19.26 3.35
C GLU A 32 -3.28 19.27 1.96
N TYR A 33 -3.92 18.67 0.96
CA TYR A 33 -3.43 18.67 -0.42
C TYR A 33 -3.50 20.07 -1.06
N ALA A 34 -4.60 20.80 -0.85
CA ALA A 34 -4.74 22.17 -1.33
C ALA A 34 -3.76 23.15 -0.68
N ALA A 35 -3.36 22.89 0.57
CA ALA A 35 -2.38 23.67 1.30
C ALA A 35 -0.91 23.25 1.06
N ASP A 36 -0.66 22.24 0.20
CA ASP A 36 0.66 21.63 -0.03
C ASP A 36 1.33 21.15 1.29
N HIS A 37 0.54 20.59 2.21
CA HIS A 37 0.97 20.09 3.52
C HIS A 37 1.17 18.57 3.57
N LEU A 38 1.12 17.88 2.42
CA LEU A 38 1.34 16.44 2.39
C LEU A 38 2.76 16.08 2.84
N ILE A 39 2.89 14.97 3.57
CA ILE A 39 4.16 14.41 4.06
C ILE A 39 4.43 13.12 3.27
N PRO A 40 4.99 13.23 2.05
CA PRO A 40 5.29 12.06 1.24
C PRO A 40 6.44 11.25 1.83
N MET A 41 6.47 9.96 1.50
CA MET A 41 7.68 9.13 1.60
C MET A 41 8.75 9.65 0.62
N PRO A 42 10.04 9.28 0.81
CA PRO A 42 11.12 9.77 -0.04
C PRO A 42 10.85 9.53 -1.53
N GLY A 43 11.30 10.46 -2.38
CA GLY A 43 11.02 10.42 -3.82
C GLY A 43 9.59 10.81 -4.21
N ASN A 44 8.90 11.57 -3.36
CA ASN A 44 7.53 12.09 -3.52
C ASN A 44 6.44 11.01 -3.60
N HIS A 45 6.64 9.88 -2.93
CA HIS A 45 5.61 8.84 -2.88
C HIS A 45 4.53 9.19 -1.85
N VAL A 46 3.26 9.18 -2.26
CA VAL A 46 2.13 9.46 -1.35
C VAL A 46 1.24 8.21 -1.28
N LEU A 47 1.01 7.75 -0.06
CA LEU A 47 0.13 6.62 0.22
C LEU A 47 -1.30 7.11 0.42
N LEU A 48 -2.21 6.63 -0.43
CA LEU A 48 -3.60 7.07 -0.52
C LEU A 48 -4.54 5.90 -0.22
N GLU A 49 -5.39 6.05 0.80
CA GLU A 49 -6.43 5.09 1.15
C GLU A 49 -7.78 5.58 0.60
N ASN A 50 -8.43 4.74 -0.21
CA ASN A 50 -9.81 4.95 -0.61
C ASN A 50 -10.77 4.36 0.43
N SER A 51 -12.04 4.78 0.40
CA SER A 51 -13.08 4.10 1.17
C SER A 51 -13.16 2.62 0.75
N PHE A 52 -13.39 1.73 1.72
CA PHE A 52 -13.70 0.32 1.48
C PHE A 52 -15.13 0.07 1.00
N GLN A 53 -16.01 1.09 1.10
CA GLN A 53 -17.42 0.98 0.74
C GLN A 53 -17.66 1.39 -0.71
N GLN A 54 -16.97 2.41 -1.19
CA GLN A 54 -17.13 2.93 -2.54
C GLN A 54 -15.89 3.65 -3.04
N GLU A 55 -15.80 3.79 -4.35
CA GLU A 55 -14.79 4.60 -5.01
C GLU A 55 -15.06 6.10 -4.81
N LEU A 56 -14.01 6.88 -4.55
CA LEU A 56 -14.04 8.33 -4.66
C LEU A 56 -14.44 8.78 -6.07
N MET A 57 -15.46 9.64 -6.18
CA MET A 57 -16.07 10.02 -7.46
C MET A 57 -15.08 10.60 -8.49
N ASN A 58 -14.09 11.37 -8.05
CA ASN A 58 -13.10 12.04 -8.87
C ASN A 58 -11.70 11.40 -8.77
N LEU A 59 -11.63 10.08 -8.48
CA LEU A 59 -10.35 9.40 -8.25
C LEU A 59 -9.36 9.55 -9.41
N ASP A 60 -9.78 9.40 -10.67
CA ASP A 60 -8.86 9.53 -11.82
C ASP A 60 -8.25 10.93 -11.92
N GLU A 61 -9.09 11.97 -11.76
CA GLU A 61 -8.67 13.38 -11.82
C GLU A 61 -7.71 13.71 -10.68
N LEU A 62 -8.03 13.28 -9.46
CA LEU A 62 -7.17 13.46 -8.31
C LEU A 62 -5.79 12.82 -8.52
N LEU A 63 -5.76 11.55 -8.94
CA LEU A 63 -4.51 10.83 -9.17
C LEU A 63 -3.67 11.49 -10.28
N PHE A 64 -4.32 11.94 -11.36
CA PHE A 64 -3.67 12.66 -12.44
C PHE A 64 -3.07 14.00 -11.98
N ASP A 65 -3.85 14.81 -11.27
CA ASP A 65 -3.39 16.12 -10.78
C ASP A 65 -2.21 15.97 -9.81
N MET A 66 -2.25 14.98 -8.93
CA MET A 66 -1.14 14.66 -8.04
C MET A 66 0.12 14.27 -8.82
N GLN A 67 -0.02 13.45 -9.86
CA GLN A 67 1.09 13.09 -10.74
C GLN A 67 1.66 14.31 -11.49
N VAL A 68 0.82 15.22 -11.97
CA VAL A 68 1.23 16.48 -12.60
C VAL A 68 2.00 17.37 -11.61
N LYS A 69 1.59 17.40 -10.33
CA LYS A 69 2.36 18.06 -9.25
C LYS A 69 3.66 17.33 -8.88
N GLY A 70 3.96 16.17 -9.47
CA GLY A 70 5.19 15.42 -9.26
C GLY A 70 5.12 14.39 -8.12
N TYR A 71 3.92 14.08 -7.61
CA TYR A 71 3.73 12.98 -6.67
C TYR A 71 3.67 11.63 -7.38
N LYS A 72 4.23 10.61 -6.74
CA LYS A 72 4.06 9.20 -7.12
C LYS A 72 2.97 8.60 -6.26
N THR A 73 1.77 8.46 -6.82
CA THR A 73 0.60 7.99 -6.08
C THR A 73 0.67 6.48 -5.84
N ILE A 74 0.45 6.07 -4.59
CA ILE A 74 0.37 4.67 -4.17
C ILE A 74 -1.02 4.47 -3.56
N LEU A 75 -1.85 3.60 -4.14
CA LEU A 75 -3.08 3.17 -3.48
C LEU A 75 -2.71 2.16 -2.39
N ALA A 76 -3.11 2.47 -1.16
CA ALA A 76 -2.97 1.60 0.00
C ALA A 76 -3.98 0.47 -0.09
N HIS A 77 -3.49 -0.76 0.08
CA HIS A 77 -4.26 -2.01 0.16
C HIS A 77 -5.49 -2.07 -0.78
N PRO A 78 -5.31 -1.82 -2.09
CA PRO A 78 -6.42 -1.75 -3.03
C PRO A 78 -7.14 -3.09 -3.15
N GLU A 79 -6.56 -4.20 -2.71
CA GLU A 79 -7.21 -5.51 -2.65
C GLU A 79 -8.43 -5.50 -1.73
N ARG A 80 -8.50 -4.57 -0.77
CA ARG A 80 -9.61 -4.40 0.17
C ARG A 80 -10.77 -3.60 -0.43
N TYR A 81 -10.64 -3.06 -1.63
CA TYR A 81 -11.70 -2.35 -2.35
C TYR A 81 -12.66 -3.35 -3.01
N THR A 82 -13.45 -4.04 -2.18
CA THR A 82 -14.29 -5.19 -2.60
C THR A 82 -15.33 -4.83 -3.65
N TYR A 83 -15.71 -3.55 -3.76
CA TYR A 83 -16.57 -3.04 -4.83
C TYR A 83 -15.94 -3.16 -6.24
N TYR A 84 -14.63 -3.44 -6.35
CA TYR A 84 -13.96 -3.79 -7.60
C TYR A 84 -13.79 -5.29 -7.83
N SER A 85 -14.15 -6.16 -6.88
CA SER A 85 -13.98 -7.61 -7.02
C SER A 85 -14.66 -8.15 -8.30
N ARG A 86 -15.82 -7.57 -8.67
CA ARG A 86 -16.56 -7.87 -9.92
C ARG A 86 -16.22 -6.94 -11.10
N ARG A 87 -15.33 -5.97 -10.89
CA ARG A 87 -14.92 -4.93 -11.85
C ARG A 87 -13.40 -4.84 -11.96
N ARG A 88 -12.73 -5.98 -12.11
CA ARG A 88 -11.24 -6.08 -12.12
C ARG A 88 -10.55 -5.14 -13.12
N LYS A 89 -11.19 -4.87 -14.26
CA LYS A 89 -10.74 -3.89 -15.25
C LYS A 89 -10.47 -2.50 -14.65
N ARG A 90 -11.18 -2.13 -13.57
CA ARG A 90 -10.94 -0.85 -12.89
C ARG A 90 -9.57 -0.79 -12.21
N TYR A 91 -9.10 -1.90 -11.63
CA TYR A 91 -7.72 -1.98 -11.13
C TYR A 91 -6.71 -1.78 -12.25
N GLU A 92 -6.91 -2.43 -13.40
CA GLU A 92 -6.02 -2.30 -14.56
C GLU A 92 -5.95 -0.85 -15.04
N GLN A 93 -7.10 -0.17 -15.12
CA GLN A 93 -7.16 1.25 -15.49
C GLN A 93 -6.34 2.12 -14.55
N LEU A 94 -6.55 1.99 -13.24
CA LEU A 94 -5.82 2.77 -12.23
C LEU A 94 -4.31 2.52 -12.30
N HIS A 95 -3.91 1.25 -12.39
CA HIS A 95 -2.50 0.88 -12.45
C HIS A 95 -1.83 1.33 -13.75
N ASN A 96 -2.51 1.17 -14.90
CA ASN A 96 -2.02 1.61 -16.20
C ASN A 96 -1.95 3.15 -16.31
N ALA A 97 -2.79 3.87 -15.57
CA ALA A 97 -2.70 5.33 -15.40
C ALA A 97 -1.54 5.76 -14.47
N GLY A 98 -0.73 4.82 -13.98
CA GLY A 98 0.49 5.10 -13.23
C GLY A 98 0.34 5.05 -11.71
N ALA A 99 -0.88 4.84 -11.18
CA ALA A 99 -1.06 4.61 -9.75
C ALA A 99 -0.40 3.29 -9.35
N LYS A 100 0.38 3.31 -8.26
CA LYS A 100 1.09 2.14 -7.76
C LYS A 100 0.28 1.43 -6.69
N PHE A 101 0.42 0.12 -6.58
CA PHE A 101 -0.35 -0.64 -5.59
C PHE A 101 0.56 -1.16 -4.47
N GLN A 102 0.18 -0.83 -3.23
CA GLN A 102 0.73 -1.47 -2.04
C GLN A 102 -0.27 -2.50 -1.53
N VAL A 103 0.07 -3.79 -1.56
CA VAL A 103 -0.80 -4.88 -1.09
C VAL A 103 -0.44 -5.27 0.34
N ASN A 104 -1.43 -5.53 1.19
CA ASN A 104 -1.17 -5.99 2.54
C ASN A 104 -0.81 -7.47 2.59
N ILE A 105 0.28 -7.82 3.28
CA ILE A 105 0.72 -9.21 3.45
C ILE A 105 -0.39 -10.05 4.12
N LEU A 106 -1.11 -9.47 5.08
CA LEU A 106 -2.22 -10.13 5.76
C LEU A 106 -3.38 -10.51 4.83
N SER A 107 -3.58 -9.79 3.71
CA SER A 107 -4.65 -10.09 2.75
C SER A 107 -4.48 -11.47 2.13
N PHE A 108 -3.25 -11.94 1.92
CA PHE A 108 -3.00 -13.28 1.39
C PHE A 108 -3.41 -14.42 2.34
N THR A 109 -3.52 -14.13 3.64
CA THR A 109 -3.94 -15.10 4.65
C THR A 109 -5.47 -15.25 4.75
N GLY A 110 -6.23 -14.36 4.10
CA GLY A 110 -7.69 -14.26 4.25
C GLY A 110 -8.13 -13.42 5.45
N TYR A 111 -7.21 -12.74 6.15
CA TYR A 111 -7.52 -11.94 7.34
C TYR A 111 -8.59 -10.87 7.11
N PHE A 112 -8.57 -10.23 5.94
CA PHE A 112 -9.54 -9.20 5.54
C PHE A 112 -10.73 -9.76 4.73
N GLY A 113 -10.91 -11.08 4.72
CA GLY A 113 -11.96 -11.78 3.98
C GLY A 113 -11.51 -12.35 2.64
N GLU A 114 -12.29 -13.30 2.11
CA GLU A 114 -11.96 -14.02 0.87
C GLU A 114 -11.90 -13.11 -0.36
N GLU A 115 -12.76 -12.10 -0.46
CA GLU A 115 -12.72 -11.16 -1.60
C GLU A 115 -11.42 -10.35 -1.65
N ALA A 116 -10.86 -9.99 -0.48
CA ALA A 116 -9.58 -9.30 -0.40
C ALA A 116 -8.43 -10.24 -0.76
N ARG A 117 -8.48 -11.49 -0.28
CA ARG A 117 -7.49 -12.52 -0.65
C ARG A 117 -7.50 -12.81 -2.14
N ASP A 118 -8.68 -13.01 -2.73
CA ASP A 118 -8.85 -13.24 -4.16
C ASP A 118 -8.32 -12.07 -4.99
N SER A 119 -8.52 -10.84 -4.50
CA SER A 119 -7.97 -9.64 -5.11
C SER A 119 -6.45 -9.59 -5.05
N ALA A 120 -5.86 -9.86 -3.88
CA ALA A 120 -4.42 -9.91 -3.70
C ALA A 120 -3.79 -10.96 -4.63
N LEU A 121 -4.33 -12.17 -4.67
CA LEU A 121 -3.85 -13.23 -5.56
C LEU A 121 -4.05 -12.90 -7.04
N TRP A 122 -5.12 -12.17 -7.39
CA TRP A 122 -5.31 -11.69 -8.76
C TRP A 122 -4.25 -10.64 -9.13
N PHE A 123 -3.86 -9.75 -8.23
CA PHE A 123 -2.76 -8.79 -8.50
C PHE A 123 -1.43 -9.49 -8.74
N VAL A 124 -1.12 -10.55 -7.99
CA VAL A 124 0.10 -11.36 -8.21
C VAL A 124 0.13 -11.89 -9.65
N ARG A 125 -0.95 -12.54 -10.09
CA ARG A 125 -1.02 -13.14 -11.44
C ARG A 125 -0.94 -12.12 -12.58
N ASN A 126 -1.28 -10.86 -12.31
CA ASN A 126 -1.27 -9.79 -13.32
C ASN A 126 -0.09 -8.83 -13.16
N GLY A 127 0.85 -9.09 -12.24
CA GLY A 127 2.03 -8.25 -12.04
C GLY A 127 1.69 -6.83 -11.56
N MET A 128 0.63 -6.69 -10.75
CA MET A 128 0.11 -5.39 -10.29
C MET A 128 0.44 -5.11 -8.82
N ILE A 129 1.53 -5.68 -8.31
CA ILE A 129 2.02 -5.42 -6.95
C ILE A 129 3.34 -4.66 -7.08
N ASP A 130 3.31 -3.36 -6.75
CA ASP A 130 4.51 -2.55 -6.68
C ASP A 130 5.13 -2.58 -5.29
N TYR A 131 4.32 -2.69 -4.24
CA TYR A 131 4.79 -2.68 -2.85
C TYR A 131 4.02 -3.69 -2.00
N LEU A 132 4.67 -4.15 -0.94
CA LEU A 132 4.06 -4.91 0.15
C LEU A 132 4.06 -4.08 1.43
N GLY A 133 2.99 -4.18 2.20
CA GLY A 133 2.85 -3.53 3.49
C GLY A 133 2.37 -4.50 4.55
N SER A 134 2.76 -4.26 5.80
CA SER A 134 2.29 -5.07 6.93
C SER A 134 0.93 -4.59 7.46
N ASP A 135 0.65 -3.27 7.33
CA ASP A 135 -0.52 -2.61 7.94
C ASP A 135 -0.71 -3.01 9.42
N MET A 136 0.44 -3.11 10.10
CA MET A 136 0.53 -3.69 11.43
C MET A 136 0.17 -2.65 12.49
N HIS A 137 -0.90 -2.94 13.23
CA HIS A 137 -1.42 -2.08 14.29
C HIS A 137 -1.23 -2.69 15.70
N ASN A 138 -0.82 -3.94 15.79
CA ASN A 138 -0.63 -4.66 17.06
C ASN A 138 0.27 -5.90 16.89
N VAL A 139 0.69 -6.48 18.02
CA VAL A 139 1.56 -7.67 18.06
C VAL A 139 0.91 -8.91 17.45
N LYS A 140 -0.42 -9.03 17.51
CA LYS A 140 -1.12 -10.16 16.89
C LYS A 140 -0.95 -10.16 15.36
N HIS A 141 -1.01 -8.99 14.71
CA HIS A 141 -0.72 -8.87 13.28
C HIS A 141 0.73 -9.32 12.99
N ALA A 142 1.69 -8.93 13.84
CA ALA A 142 3.09 -9.35 13.70
C ALA A 142 3.24 -10.88 13.66
N HIS A 143 2.62 -11.58 14.62
CA HIS A 143 2.70 -13.04 14.68
C HIS A 143 2.08 -13.71 13.46
N ILE A 144 0.90 -13.27 13.00
CA ILE A 144 0.25 -13.84 11.82
C ILE A 144 1.12 -13.62 10.57
N ILE A 145 1.71 -12.44 10.43
CA ILE A 145 2.62 -12.15 9.31
C ILE A 145 3.85 -13.06 9.38
N MET A 146 4.50 -13.19 10.54
CA MET A 146 5.67 -14.06 10.69
C MET A 146 5.34 -15.52 10.38
N ASP A 147 4.21 -16.04 10.88
CA ASP A 147 3.77 -17.41 10.58
C ASP A 147 3.52 -17.59 9.07
N TYR A 148 2.88 -16.60 8.44
CA TYR A 148 2.59 -16.66 7.01
C TYR A 148 3.86 -16.60 6.15
N LEU A 149 4.81 -15.72 6.47
CA LEU A 149 6.09 -15.62 5.75
C LEU A 149 6.92 -16.91 5.84
N ASN A 150 6.75 -17.71 6.89
CA ASN A 150 7.39 -19.03 7.04
C ASN A 150 6.64 -20.18 6.35
N SER A 151 5.42 -19.93 5.87
CA SER A 151 4.58 -20.95 5.25
C SER A 151 5.12 -21.45 3.90
N LYS A 152 4.60 -22.60 3.45
CA LYS A 152 4.88 -23.09 2.08
C LYS A 152 4.18 -22.25 1.02
N GLU A 153 3.03 -21.68 1.37
CA GLU A 153 2.24 -20.83 0.47
C GLU A 153 3.01 -19.57 0.11
N TRP A 154 3.52 -18.84 1.12
CA TRP A 154 4.34 -17.65 0.88
C TRP A 154 5.58 -17.96 0.06
N ARG A 155 6.32 -19.02 0.39
CA ARG A 155 7.52 -19.42 -0.38
C ARG A 155 7.26 -19.69 -1.86
N LYS A 156 6.04 -20.07 -2.23
CA LYS A 156 5.64 -20.21 -3.63
C LYS A 156 5.30 -18.85 -4.21
N LEU A 157 4.46 -18.09 -3.49
CA LEU A 157 3.94 -16.81 -3.94
C LEU A 157 5.04 -15.74 -4.07
N SER A 158 6.00 -15.70 -3.16
CA SER A 158 7.07 -14.70 -3.13
C SER A 158 7.89 -14.73 -4.42
N LYS A 159 8.10 -15.90 -5.03
CA LYS A 159 8.80 -16.04 -6.31
C LYS A 159 8.10 -15.34 -7.47
N GLU A 160 6.77 -15.21 -7.40
CA GLU A 160 5.98 -14.48 -8.40
C GLU A 160 5.94 -12.98 -8.11
N ILE A 161 6.08 -12.59 -6.84
CA ILE A 161 5.97 -11.21 -6.36
C ILE A 161 7.33 -10.47 -6.38
N GLU A 162 8.40 -11.13 -5.98
CA GLU A 162 9.75 -10.56 -5.84
C GLU A 162 10.22 -9.77 -7.08
N PRO A 163 9.95 -10.19 -8.33
CA PRO A 163 10.39 -9.43 -9.50
C PRO A 163 9.70 -8.07 -9.69
N THR A 164 8.55 -7.84 -9.07
CA THR A 164 7.74 -6.61 -9.28
C THR A 164 7.80 -5.64 -8.11
N VAL A 165 8.13 -6.14 -6.92
CA VAL A 165 8.14 -5.35 -5.68
C VAL A 165 9.32 -4.39 -5.62
N LYS A 166 9.05 -3.18 -5.14
CA LYS A 166 9.95 -2.02 -5.12
C LYS A 166 10.15 -1.46 -3.72
N ASN A 167 9.84 -2.21 -2.67
CA ASN A 167 9.95 -1.78 -1.28
C ASN A 167 11.32 -1.17 -0.97
N ASP A 168 12.40 -1.80 -1.44
CA ASP A 168 13.77 -1.35 -1.20
C ASP A 168 14.13 -0.05 -1.96
N LEU A 169 13.34 0.34 -2.97
CA LEU A 169 13.58 1.54 -3.78
C LEU A 169 12.97 2.82 -3.18
N ILE A 170 12.21 2.72 -2.09
CA ILE A 170 11.57 3.89 -1.48
C ILE A 170 12.59 4.69 -0.65
N LEU A 171 13.45 4.02 0.12
CA LEU A 171 14.36 4.69 1.06
C LEU A 171 15.74 4.98 0.48
N GLY A 172 16.18 4.25 -0.55
CA GLY A 172 17.46 4.47 -1.23
C GLY A 172 17.91 3.27 -2.03
#